data_AF-A0A4Y2FUZ3-F1
#
_entry.id   AF-A0A4Y2FUZ3-F1
#
_cell.length_a   1.000
_cell.length_b   1.000
_cell.length_c   1.000
_cell.angle_alpha   90.00
_cell.angle_beta   90.00
_cell.angle_gamma   90.00
#
_symmetry.space_group_name_H-M   'P 1'
#
loop_
_entity.id
_entity.type
_entity.pdbx_description
1 polymer ?
#
loop_
_entity_poly.entity_id
_entity_poly.type
_entity_poly.pdbx_seq_one_letter_code
_entity_poly.pdbx_strand_id
1 'polypeptide(L)'
;MNRLLSSLSKPNGKSFFCSYCLHRCSSQAILDDHLSYCRTHKPQIGEMPTAIYLSFEKFHFQLLVPYVIYADFESIITPNTQQVNAISLHKSCNYCYVVIGPDG
;
A
#
# COMPACT_ATOMS: atom_id res chain seq x y z
N MET A 1 0.37 -20.70 6.64
CA MET A 1 -0.67 -19.78 6.11
C MET A 1 -0.03 -18.41 5.88
N ASN A 2 -0.27 -17.77 4.74
CA ASN A 2 0.28 -16.46 4.42
C ASN A 2 -0.28 -15.37 5.36
N ARG A 3 0.58 -14.52 5.92
CA ARG A 3 0.20 -13.44 6.85
C ARG A 3 -0.85 -12.50 6.24
N LEU A 4 -0.79 -12.29 4.92
CA LEU A 4 -1.74 -11.48 4.15
C LEU A 4 -3.20 -11.97 4.23
N LEU A 5 -3.41 -13.29 4.35
CA LEU A 5 -4.75 -13.88 4.36
C LEU A 5 -5.27 -14.13 5.78
N SER A 6 -4.44 -13.89 6.80
CA SER A 6 -4.75 -14.21 8.18
C SER A 6 -5.90 -13.36 8.75
N SER A 7 -5.99 -12.08 8.37
CA SER A 7 -7.08 -11.17 8.76
C SER A 7 -8.42 -11.52 8.13
N LEU A 8 -8.40 -12.23 6.99
CA LEU A 8 -9.59 -12.66 6.26
C LEU A 8 -10.08 -14.03 6.72
N SER A 9 -9.35 -14.73 7.59
CA SER A 9 -9.77 -16.04 8.10
C SER A 9 -10.71 -15.89 9.30
N LYS A 10 -11.70 -16.77 9.40
CA LYS A 10 -12.57 -16.82 10.60
C LYS A 10 -11.79 -17.53 11.72
N PRO A 11 -11.85 -17.03 12.96
CA PRO A 11 -11.06 -17.57 14.07
C PRO A 11 -11.27 -19.07 14.35
N ASN A 12 -12.38 -19.68 13.89
CA ASN A 12 -12.67 -21.12 14.05
C ASN A 12 -13.29 -21.76 12.78
N GLY A 13 -13.14 -21.14 11.61
CA GLY A 13 -13.77 -21.61 10.37
C GLY A 13 -12.75 -22.03 9.32
N LYS A 14 -13.02 -23.09 8.56
CA LYS A 14 -12.27 -23.38 7.33
C LYS A 14 -12.42 -22.20 6.37
N SER A 15 -11.29 -21.70 5.86
CA SER A 15 -11.25 -20.61 4.90
C SER A 15 -10.87 -21.16 3.53
N PHE A 16 -11.69 -20.91 2.51
CA PHE A 16 -11.46 -21.33 1.14
C PHE A 16 -10.92 -20.13 0.36
N PHE A 17 -9.68 -20.23 -0.13
CA PHE A 17 -9.04 -19.16 -0.90
C PHE A 17 -8.61 -19.69 -2.27
N CYS A 18 -8.80 -18.86 -3.28
CA CYS A 18 -8.19 -19.10 -4.58
C CYS A 18 -6.70 -18.75 -4.55
N SER A 19 -5.83 -19.70 -4.91
CA SER A 19 -4.39 -19.47 -4.95
C SER A 19 -3.94 -18.54 -6.08
N TYR A 20 -4.78 -18.29 -7.09
CA TYR A 20 -4.46 -17.45 -8.25
C TYR A 20 -4.76 -15.97 -7.99
N CYS A 21 -5.96 -15.66 -7.51
CA CYS A 21 -6.44 -14.28 -7.32
C CYS A 21 -6.55 -13.86 -5.85
N LEU A 22 -6.25 -14.77 -4.91
CA LEU A 22 -6.38 -14.56 -3.46
C LEU A 22 -7.81 -14.22 -2.98
N HIS A 23 -8.81 -14.43 -3.83
CA HIS A 23 -10.21 -14.22 -3.47
C HIS A 23 -10.69 -15.26 -2.45
N ARG A 24 -11.50 -14.82 -1.49
CA ARG A 24 -12.09 -15.67 -0.45
C ARG A 24 -13.44 -16.20 -0.90
N CYS A 25 -13.57 -17.52 -0.97
CA CYS A 25 -14.82 -18.21 -1.24
C CYS A 25 -15.51 -18.63 0.07
N SER A 26 -16.85 -18.70 0.06
CA SER A 26 -17.63 -19.07 1.24
C SER A 26 -17.70 -20.59 1.47
N SER A 27 -17.48 -21.41 0.43
CA SER A 27 -17.47 -22.88 0.50
C SER A 27 -16.48 -23.50 -0.49
N GLN A 28 -16.19 -24.80 -0.32
CA GLN A 28 -15.35 -25.56 -1.25
C GLN A 28 -15.97 -25.63 -2.65
N ALA A 29 -17.28 -25.87 -2.76
CA ALA A 29 -17.96 -25.96 -4.06
C ALA A 29 -17.85 -24.66 -4.87
N ILE A 30 -17.92 -23.51 -4.19
CA ILE A 30 -17.74 -22.20 -4.82
C ILE A 30 -16.28 -22.00 -5.25
N LEU A 31 -15.32 -22.49 -4.46
CA LEU A 31 -13.92 -22.46 -4.87
C LEU A 31 -13.67 -23.33 -6.11
N ASP A 32 -14.27 -24.51 -6.18
CA ASP A 32 -14.11 -25.43 -7.32
C ASP A 32 -14.70 -24.85 -8.60
N ASP A 33 -15.89 -24.23 -8.53
CA ASP A 33 -16.49 -23.48 -9.63
C ASP A 33 -15.63 -22.26 -10.00
N HIS A 34 -15.15 -21.51 -9.01
CA HIS A 34 -14.26 -20.37 -9.22
C HIS A 34 -12.97 -20.74 -9.96
N LEU A 35 -12.36 -21.87 -9.59
CA LEU A 35 -11.14 -22.35 -10.24
C LEU A 35 -11.36 -22.69 -11.72
N SER A 36 -12.58 -23.05 -12.13
CA SER A 36 -12.89 -23.40 -13.52
C SER A 36 -12.57 -22.24 -14.48
N TYR A 37 -12.93 -21.02 -14.10
CA TYR A 37 -12.69 -19.80 -14.89
C TYR A 37 -11.47 -19.02 -14.41
N CYS A 38 -11.18 -18.96 -13.11
CA CYS A 38 -10.12 -18.10 -12.58
C CYS A 38 -8.72 -18.49 -13.08
N ARG A 39 -8.46 -19.79 -13.24
CA ARG A 39 -7.17 -20.31 -13.74
C ARG A 39 -6.88 -19.96 -15.20
N THR A 40 -7.90 -19.57 -15.97
CA THR A 40 -7.74 -19.21 -17.38
C THR A 40 -7.18 -17.80 -17.55
N HIS A 41 -7.31 -16.96 -16.51
CA HIS A 41 -6.69 -15.65 -16.50
C HIS A 41 -5.18 -15.80 -16.39
N LYS A 42 -4.46 -15.19 -17.34
CA LYS A 42 -3.01 -15.03 -17.22
C LYS A 42 -2.72 -14.15 -16.00
N PRO A 43 -1.57 -14.35 -15.32
CA PRO A 43 -1.09 -13.38 -14.34
C PRO A 43 -1.19 -11.98 -14.95
N GLN A 44 -1.89 -11.07 -14.28
CA GLN A 44 -1.90 -9.68 -14.68
C GLN A 44 -0.51 -9.13 -14.39
N ILE A 45 0.37 -9.25 -15.38
CA ILE A 45 1.59 -8.47 -15.41
C ILE A 45 1.11 -7.03 -15.56
N GLY A 46 1.43 -6.20 -14.58
CA GLY A 46 1.30 -4.76 -14.74
C GLY A 46 2.25 -4.34 -15.85
N GLU A 47 1.77 -4.31 -17.09
CA GLU A 47 2.54 -3.75 -18.18
C GLU A 47 2.65 -2.25 -17.93
N MET A 48 3.89 -1.77 -17.85
CA MET A 48 4.13 -0.34 -17.79
C MET A 48 3.57 0.28 -19.07
N PRO A 49 2.70 1.30 -18.96
CA PRO A 49 2.20 1.94 -20.15
C PRO A 49 3.38 2.57 -20.92
N THR A 50 3.36 2.45 -22.25
CA THR A 50 4.33 3.09 -23.13
C THR A 50 4.00 4.56 -23.42
N ALA A 51 2.85 5.04 -22.96
CA ALA A 51 2.44 6.42 -23.13
C ALA A 51 3.31 7.37 -22.28
N ILE A 52 3.75 8.46 -22.91
CA ILE A 52 4.55 9.51 -22.26
C ILE A 52 3.70 10.33 -21.26
N TYR A 53 2.39 10.43 -21.53
CA TYR A 53 1.43 11.12 -20.69
C TYR A 53 0.43 10.12 -20.12
N LEU A 54 0.29 10.12 -18.80
CA LEU A 54 -0.66 9.29 -18.06
C LEU A 54 -1.65 10.18 -17.34
N SER A 55 -2.93 9.95 -17.57
CA SER A 55 -4.03 10.54 -16.82
C SER A 55 -4.72 9.46 -16.00
N PHE A 56 -4.93 9.73 -14.72
CA PHE A 56 -5.76 8.88 -13.89
C PHE A 56 -7.22 9.21 -14.18
N GLU A 57 -8.06 8.25 -14.56
CA GLU A 57 -9.48 8.51 -14.87
C GLU A 57 -10.41 8.06 -13.72
N LYS A 58 -9.93 7.17 -12.86
CA LYS A 58 -10.73 6.51 -11.82
C LYS A 58 -10.77 7.31 -10.50
N PHE A 59 -10.91 8.63 -10.58
CA PHE A 59 -11.00 9.51 -9.41
C PHE A 59 -12.13 9.10 -8.45
N HIS A 60 -13.24 8.60 -8.97
CA HIS A 60 -14.38 8.16 -8.16
C HIS A 60 -14.08 6.92 -7.29
N PHE A 61 -13.01 6.16 -7.59
CA PHE A 61 -12.56 5.04 -6.78
C PHE A 61 -11.49 5.44 -5.75
N GLN A 62 -11.17 6.72 -5.64
CA GLN A 62 -10.30 7.20 -4.57
C GLN A 62 -11.05 7.08 -3.25
N LEU A 63 -10.38 6.47 -2.27
CA LEU A 63 -10.85 6.53 -0.90
C LEU A 63 -10.75 7.97 -0.44
N LEU A 64 -11.86 8.52 0.07
CA LEU A 64 -11.84 9.80 0.79
C LEU A 64 -10.88 9.64 1.97
N VAL A 65 -9.71 10.26 1.85
CA VAL A 65 -8.76 10.33 2.95
C VAL A 65 -9.28 11.45 3.86
N PRO A 66 -9.74 11.13 5.08
CA PRO A 66 -10.40 12.12 5.92
C PRO A 66 -9.45 13.23 6.36
N TYR A 67 -8.15 12.96 6.44
CA TYR A 67 -7.13 13.95 6.78
C TYR A 67 -5.82 13.65 6.06
N VAL A 68 -5.24 14.68 5.43
CA VAL A 68 -3.89 14.61 4.84
C VAL A 68 -2.97 15.51 5.65
N ILE A 69 -1.83 14.99 6.09
CA ILE A 69 -0.83 15.76 6.83
C ILE A 69 0.38 15.96 5.93
N TYR A 70 0.62 17.21 5.53
CA TYR A 70 1.86 17.63 4.90
C TYR A 70 2.78 18.12 6.00
N ALA A 71 3.99 17.56 6.09
CA ALA A 71 4.98 17.99 7.07
C ALA A 71 6.33 18.20 6.38
N ASP A 72 6.99 19.28 6.75
CA ASP A 72 8.34 19.63 6.35
C ASP A 72 9.22 19.76 7.59
N PHE A 73 10.42 19.21 7.52
CA PHE A 73 11.37 19.12 8.64
C PHE A 73 12.71 19.70 8.23
N GLU A 74 13.10 20.76 8.92
CA GLU A 74 14.36 21.45 8.65
C GLU A 74 15.45 20.95 9.59
N SER A 75 16.65 20.78 9.04
CA SER A 75 17.83 20.42 9.83
C SER A 75 19.03 21.29 9.46
N ILE A 76 19.75 21.72 10.48
CA ILE A 76 21.04 22.38 10.32
C ILE A 76 22.13 21.33 10.41
N ILE A 77 23.02 21.35 9.43
CA ILE A 77 24.19 20.50 9.38
C ILE A 77 25.25 21.11 10.29
N THR A 78 25.68 20.36 11.29
CA THR A 78 26.72 20.76 12.24
C THR A 78 27.94 19.85 12.10
N PRO A 79 29.17 20.37 12.27
CA PRO A 79 30.37 19.55 12.20
C PRO A 79 30.38 18.55 13.35
N ASN A 80 30.64 17.27 13.03
CA ASN A 80 30.77 16.24 14.03
C ASN A 80 32.19 16.21 14.59
N THR A 81 32.39 16.74 15.79
CA THR A 81 33.68 16.70 16.48
C THR A 81 33.88 15.44 17.31
N GLN A 82 32.90 14.54 17.38
CA GLN A 82 32.90 13.40 18.32
C GLN A 82 33.04 12.02 17.68
N GLN A 83 32.79 11.85 16.37
CA GLN A 83 32.90 10.54 15.70
C GLN A 83 33.78 10.57 14.45
N VAL A 84 34.61 9.53 14.31
CA VAL A 84 35.63 9.39 13.26
C VAL A 84 35.03 9.10 11.87
N ASN A 85 33.78 8.65 11.79
CA ASN A 85 33.17 8.14 10.55
C ASN A 85 31.94 8.92 10.03
N ALA A 86 31.49 9.96 10.72
CA ALA A 86 30.37 10.80 10.27
C ALA A 86 30.82 12.25 10.30
N ILE A 87 30.99 12.86 9.12
CA ILE A 87 31.58 14.21 8.97
C ILE A 87 30.61 15.30 9.45
N SER A 88 29.31 15.02 9.38
CA SER A 88 28.24 15.96 9.69
C SER A 88 27.13 15.34 10.55
N LEU A 89 26.61 16.13 11.48
CA LEU A 89 25.45 15.82 12.31
C LEU A 89 24.26 16.68 11.87
N HIS A 90 23.14 16.05 11.54
CA HIS A 90 21.88 16.74 11.30
C HIS A 90 21.22 17.07 12.64
N LYS A 91 21.20 18.35 12.98
CA LYS A 91 20.47 18.86 14.15
C LYS A 91 19.14 19.44 13.67
N SER A 92 18.01 18.91 14.17
CA SER A 92 16.71 19.50 13.85
C SER A 92 16.66 20.96 14.28
N CYS A 93 16.13 21.82 13.42
CA CYS A 93 16.06 23.26 13.69
C CYS A 93 14.65 23.83 13.56
N ASN A 94 13.82 23.29 12.68
CA ASN A 94 12.45 23.74 12.52
C ASN A 94 11.56 22.64 11.94
N TYR A 95 10.25 22.84 12.03
CA TYR A 95 9.28 22.02 11.31
C TYR A 95 8.05 22.87 10.98
N CYS A 96 7.37 22.51 9.89
CA CYS A 96 6.08 23.05 9.51
C CYS A 96 5.17 21.89 9.18
N TYR A 97 3.91 21.95 9.58
CA TYR A 97 2.93 20.97 9.11
C TYR A 97 1.57 21.61 8.88
N VAL A 98 0.86 21.07 7.90
CA VAL A 98 -0.50 21.45 7.54
C VAL A 98 -1.35 20.19 7.53
N VAL A 99 -2.45 20.24 8.27
CA VAL A 99 -3.47 19.20 8.27
C VAL A 99 -4.60 19.69 7.38
N ILE A 100 -4.86 18.99 6.30
CA ILE A 100 -5.95 19.26 5.37
C ILE A 100 -7.07 18.28 5.68
N GLY A 101 -8.23 18.82 6.05
CA GLY A 101 -9.45 18.05 6.28
C GLY A 101 -10.26 17.85 5.01
N PRO A 102 -11.44 17.22 5.11
CA PRO A 102 -12.32 16.97 3.96
C PRO A 102 -12.82 18.26 3.29
N ASP A 103 -12.85 19.38 4.03
CA ASP A 103 -13.44 20.65 3.62
C ASP A 103 -12.42 21.66 3.06
N GLY A 104 -11.12 21.29 2.97
CA GLY A 104 -10.04 22.16 2.49
C GLY A 104 -9.35 22.94 3.60
#